data_AF-A0A1J6IFU7-F1
#
_entry.id   AF-A0A1J6IFU7-F1
#
_cell.length_a   1.000
_cell.length_b   1.000
_cell.length_c   1.000
_cell.angle_alpha   90.00
_cell.angle_beta   90.00
_cell.angle_gamma   90.00
#
_symmetry.space_group_name_H-M   'P 1'
#
loop_
_entity.id
_entity.type
_entity.pdbx_description
1 polymer ?
#
loop_
_entity_poly.entity_id
_entity_poly.type
_entity_poly.pdbx_seq_one_letter_code
_entity_poly.pdbx_strand_id
1 'polypeptide(L)'
;MLRRLAVGIEIVCSFFDLLSSLASIRRSSAYLIGYLFKNCDIYIGDVAPNMISTLIILFSDPDSDTMVVAWQALSSVVSSVPKEVLPTYIKLVRDAASTSRDKERRKKKGGPVLIPGFCLPKALQPLLPIFLQALDSYYR
;
A
#
# COMPACT_ATOMS: atom_id res chain seq x y z
N MET A 1 -8.96 -18.67 -16.56
CA MET A 1 -9.02 -18.67 -15.08
C MET A 1 -8.33 -17.43 -14.48
N LEU A 2 -7.10 -17.09 -14.90
CA LEU A 2 -6.33 -15.91 -14.44
C LEU A 2 -7.05 -14.55 -14.59
N ARG A 3 -7.76 -14.29 -15.70
CA ARG A 3 -8.52 -13.05 -15.90
C ARG A 3 -9.68 -12.87 -14.90
N ARG A 4 -10.22 -13.95 -14.31
CA ARG A 4 -11.29 -13.86 -13.31
C ARG A 4 -10.77 -13.50 -11.91
N LEU A 5 -9.52 -13.86 -11.58
CA LEU A 5 -8.85 -13.44 -10.35
C LEU A 5 -8.40 -11.97 -10.42
N ALA A 6 -7.89 -11.53 -11.58
CA ALA A 6 -7.54 -10.12 -11.80
C ALA A 6 -8.76 -9.19 -11.68
N VAL A 7 -9.89 -9.57 -12.29
CA VAL A 7 -11.17 -8.86 -12.11
C VAL A 7 -11.64 -8.93 -10.65
N GLY A 8 -11.41 -10.05 -9.95
CA GLY A 8 -11.68 -10.16 -8.51
C GLY A 8 -10.88 -9.16 -7.66
N ILE A 9 -9.59 -8.94 -7.97
CA ILE A 9 -8.73 -7.99 -7.25
C ILE A 9 -9.04 -6.54 -7.64
N GLU A 10 -9.35 -6.26 -8.91
CA GLU A 10 -9.84 -4.93 -9.33
C GLU A 10 -11.20 -4.60 -8.70
N ILE A 11 -12.07 -5.60 -8.54
CA ILE A 11 -13.31 -5.47 -7.78
C ILE A 11 -13.01 -5.21 -6.31
N VAL A 12 -12.03 -5.87 -5.67
CA VAL A 12 -11.61 -5.55 -4.28
C VAL A 12 -11.11 -4.11 -4.16
N CYS A 13 -10.31 -3.62 -5.13
CA CYS A 13 -9.88 -2.21 -5.18
C CYS A 13 -11.04 -1.23 -5.38
N SER A 14 -11.95 -1.53 -6.31
CA SER A 14 -13.11 -0.67 -6.60
C SER A 14 -14.16 -0.73 -5.47
N PHE A 15 -14.26 -1.86 -4.77
CA PHE A 15 -15.08 -2.01 -3.55
C PHE A 15 -14.47 -1.29 -2.34
N PHE A 16 -13.15 -1.14 -2.29
CA PHE A 16 -12.47 -0.47 -1.18
C PHE A 16 -12.92 0.99 -1.06
N ASP A 17 -12.99 1.69 -2.20
CA ASP A 17 -13.43 3.08 -2.30
C ASP A 17 -14.96 3.24 -2.22
N LEU A 18 -15.74 2.22 -2.62
CA LEU A 18 -17.20 2.32 -2.73
C LEU A 18 -18.01 1.80 -1.52
N LEU A 19 -17.45 0.93 -0.65
CA LEU A 19 -18.26 0.17 0.30
C LEU A 19 -17.84 0.18 1.79
N SER A 20 -16.68 0.68 2.19
CA SER A 20 -16.19 0.35 3.55
C SER A 20 -16.30 1.50 4.56
N SER A 21 -17.53 1.94 4.88
CA SER A 21 -17.76 2.78 6.07
C SER A 21 -17.24 2.09 7.34
N LEU A 22 -17.27 0.75 7.38
CA LEU A 22 -16.83 -0.06 8.50
C LEU A 22 -15.32 -0.35 8.46
N ALA A 23 -14.65 -0.07 9.58
CA ALA A 23 -13.22 -0.37 9.76
C ALA A 23 -12.91 -1.87 9.61
N SER A 24 -13.82 -2.75 10.02
CA SER A 24 -13.64 -4.20 9.91
C SER A 24 -13.46 -4.68 8.47
N ILE A 25 -14.20 -4.09 7.52
CA ILE A 25 -14.09 -4.44 6.10
C ILE A 25 -12.72 -3.96 5.57
N ARG A 26 -12.32 -2.73 5.88
CA ARG A 26 -11.02 -2.19 5.43
C ARG A 26 -9.85 -3.03 5.94
N ARG A 27 -9.89 -3.38 7.22
CA ARG A 27 -8.89 -4.23 7.87
C ARG A 27 -8.83 -5.62 7.25
N SER A 28 -9.97 -6.29 7.08
CA SER A 28 -10.03 -7.61 6.45
C SER A 28 -9.54 -7.61 5.00
N SER A 29 -9.86 -6.56 4.24
CA SER A 29 -9.35 -6.39 2.87
C SER A 29 -7.84 -6.21 2.85
N ALA A 30 -7.27 -5.35 3.70
CA ALA A 30 -5.83 -5.19 3.82
C ALA A 30 -5.15 -6.51 4.21
N TYR A 31 -5.73 -7.24 5.17
CA TYR A 31 -5.24 -8.57 5.55
C TYR A 31 -5.24 -9.54 4.37
N LEU A 32 -6.34 -9.61 3.61
CA LEU A 32 -6.46 -10.51 2.47
C LEU A 32 -5.45 -10.17 1.36
N ILE A 33 -5.21 -8.88 1.08
CA ILE A 33 -4.17 -8.44 0.15
C ILE A 33 -2.80 -8.96 0.63
N GLY A 34 -2.45 -8.71 1.89
CA GLY A 34 -1.18 -9.20 2.45
C GLY A 34 -1.05 -10.71 2.38
N TYR A 35 -2.11 -11.43 2.76
CA TYR A 35 -2.16 -12.89 2.72
C TYR A 35 -1.99 -13.43 1.29
N LEU A 36 -2.66 -12.83 0.31
CA LEU A 36 -2.56 -13.24 -1.09
C LEU A 36 -1.14 -13.10 -1.62
N PHE A 37 -0.53 -11.92 -1.46
CA PHE A 37 0.83 -11.68 -1.96
C PHE A 37 1.90 -12.47 -1.20
N LYS A 38 1.62 -12.88 0.03
CA LYS A 38 2.50 -13.76 0.80
C LYS A 38 2.44 -15.23 0.36
N ASN A 39 1.28 -15.70 -0.12
CA ASN A 39 1.03 -17.14 -0.33
C ASN A 39 0.80 -17.52 -1.81
N CYS A 40 0.71 -16.57 -2.73
CA CYS A 40 0.48 -16.85 -4.14
C CYS A 40 1.69 -16.50 -4.99
N ASP A 41 2.22 -17.50 -5.70
CA ASP A 41 3.30 -17.36 -6.69
C ASP A 41 2.79 -16.90 -8.07
N ILE A 42 1.50 -16.59 -8.18
CA ILE A 42 0.88 -16.14 -9.42
C ILE A 42 1.45 -14.76 -9.75
N TYR A 43 1.66 -14.47 -11.03
CA TYR A 43 2.17 -13.18 -11.53
C TYR A 43 1.20 -12.04 -11.18
N ILE A 44 1.28 -11.53 -9.94
CA ILE A 44 0.49 -10.40 -9.42
C ILE A 44 1.33 -9.09 -9.54
N GLY A 45 2.48 -9.15 -10.23
CA GLY A 45 3.35 -8.00 -10.46
C GLY A 45 2.62 -6.81 -11.10
N ASP A 46 1.64 -7.07 -11.97
CA ASP A 46 0.85 -6.02 -12.63
C ASP A 46 -0.12 -5.31 -11.67
N VAL A 47 -0.48 -5.96 -10.55
CA VAL A 47 -1.46 -5.46 -9.58
C VAL A 47 -0.78 -4.89 -8.32
N ALA A 48 0.47 -5.28 -8.06
CA ALA A 48 1.29 -4.78 -6.95
C ALA A 48 1.35 -3.23 -6.87
N PRO A 49 1.53 -2.47 -7.97
CA PRO A 49 1.53 -1.01 -7.95
C PRO A 49 0.26 -0.43 -7.31
N ASN A 50 -0.89 -0.92 -7.73
CA ASN A 50 -2.18 -0.46 -7.22
C ASN A 50 -2.35 -0.82 -5.74
N MET A 51 -1.96 -2.03 -5.34
CA MET A 51 -2.01 -2.44 -3.92
C MET A 51 -1.11 -1.56 -3.06
N ILE A 52 0.13 -1.28 -3.49
CA ILE A 52 1.06 -0.42 -2.77
C ILE A 52 0.45 0.97 -2.55
N SER A 53 -0.12 1.56 -3.60
CA SER A 53 -0.77 2.87 -3.52
C SER A 53 -1.93 2.87 -2.53
N THR A 54 -2.85 1.90 -2.64
CA THR A 54 -4.00 1.76 -1.74
C THR A 54 -3.58 1.58 -0.29
N LEU A 55 -2.57 0.74 -0.02
CA LEU A 55 -2.08 0.46 1.32
C LEU A 55 -1.37 1.67 1.95
N ILE A 56 -0.67 2.49 1.16
CA ILE A 56 -0.11 3.77 1.65
C ILE A 56 -1.24 4.75 2.01
N ILE A 57 -2.30 4.82 1.20
CA ILE A 57 -3.47 5.67 1.49
C ILE A 57 -4.17 5.26 2.79
N LEU A 58 -4.11 3.96 3.14
CA LEU A 58 -4.59 3.43 4.41
C LEU A 58 -3.77 3.87 5.63
N PHE A 59 -2.59 4.45 5.47
CA PHE A 59 -1.85 5.01 6.61
C PHE A 59 -2.51 6.29 7.17
N SER A 60 -3.57 6.78 6.51
CA SER A 60 -4.44 7.87 6.95
C SER A 60 -5.82 7.36 7.41
N ASP A 61 -5.95 6.07 7.74
CA ASP A 61 -7.17 5.46 8.26
C ASP A 61 -7.47 5.96 9.69
N PRO A 62 -8.75 6.23 10.04
CA PRO A 62 -9.11 6.56 11.42
C PRO A 62 -8.92 5.39 12.41
N ASP A 63 -8.96 4.14 11.94
CA ASP A 63 -8.79 2.95 12.77
C ASP A 63 -7.32 2.49 12.80
N SER A 64 -6.72 2.46 14.00
CA SER A 64 -5.31 2.13 14.18
C SER A 64 -4.96 0.71 13.76
N ASP A 65 -5.86 -0.25 14.02
CA ASP A 65 -5.65 -1.65 13.67
C ASP A 65 -5.62 -1.83 12.15
N THR A 66 -6.46 -1.10 11.43
CA THR A 66 -6.44 -1.04 9.96
C THR A 66 -5.09 -0.54 9.45
N MET A 67 -4.51 0.49 10.07
CA MET A 67 -3.18 0.98 9.70
C MET A 67 -2.08 -0.08 9.92
N VAL A 68 -2.12 -0.78 11.06
CA VAL A 68 -1.16 -1.85 11.37
C VAL A 68 -1.26 -2.99 10.36
N VAL A 69 -2.47 -3.43 10.04
CA VAL A 69 -2.70 -4.49 9.05
C VAL A 69 -2.29 -4.04 7.64
N ALA A 70 -2.58 -2.79 7.26
CA ALA A 70 -2.14 -2.22 5.99
C ALA A 70 -0.61 -2.21 5.87
N TRP A 71 0.09 -1.89 6.95
CA TRP A 71 1.55 -1.94 7.00
C TRP A 71 2.12 -3.36 6.81
N GLN A 72 1.49 -4.36 7.45
CA GLN A 72 1.88 -5.77 7.30
C GLN A 72 1.62 -6.26 5.86
N ALA A 73 0.50 -5.87 5.29
CA ALA A 73 0.15 -6.18 3.92
C ALA A 73 1.14 -5.53 2.93
N LEU A 74 1.50 -4.27 3.15
CA LEU A 74 2.47 -3.56 2.33
C LEU A 74 3.83 -4.27 2.34
N SER A 75 4.25 -4.78 3.50
CA SER A 75 5.48 -5.57 3.62
C SER A 75 5.43 -6.82 2.75
N SER A 76 4.29 -7.52 2.76
CA SER A 76 4.10 -8.74 1.97
C SER A 76 4.12 -8.44 0.47
N VAL A 77 3.38 -7.40 0.04
CA VAL A 77 3.31 -6.95 -1.36
C VAL A 77 4.68 -6.52 -1.90
N VAL A 78 5.43 -5.72 -1.15
CA VAL A 78 6.77 -5.28 -1.61
C VAL A 78 7.74 -6.46 -1.67
N SER A 79 7.66 -7.40 -0.72
CA SER A 79 8.55 -8.57 -0.68
C SER A 79 8.33 -9.57 -1.82
N SER A 80 7.14 -9.60 -2.42
CA SER A 80 6.81 -10.49 -3.54
C SER A 80 7.17 -9.91 -4.91
N VAL A 81 7.55 -8.62 -4.99
CA VAL A 81 7.90 -7.97 -6.26
C VAL A 81 9.39 -8.21 -6.56
N PRO A 82 9.75 -8.64 -7.80
CA PRO A 82 11.15 -8.78 -8.20
C PRO A 82 11.93 -7.49 -7.99
N LYS A 83 13.16 -7.61 -7.48
CA LYS A 83 13.98 -6.47 -7.05
C LYS A 83 14.31 -5.51 -8.20
N GLU A 84 14.35 -6.02 -9.42
CA GLU A 84 14.63 -5.29 -10.66
C GLU A 84 13.46 -4.39 -11.04
N VAL A 85 12.24 -4.72 -10.60
CA VAL A 85 11.01 -3.96 -10.88
C VAL A 85 10.83 -2.84 -9.85
N LEU A 86 11.27 -3.04 -8.61
CA LEU A 86 11.07 -2.10 -7.49
C LEU A 86 11.47 -0.64 -7.80
N PRO A 87 12.59 -0.32 -8.49
CA PRO A 87 12.95 1.06 -8.79
C PRO A 87 11.87 1.85 -9.54
N THR A 88 11.09 1.16 -10.38
CA THR A 88 10.02 1.78 -11.17
C THR A 88 8.87 2.33 -10.29
N TYR A 89 8.77 1.90 -9.03
CA TYR A 89 7.69 2.26 -8.12
C TYR A 89 7.96 3.53 -7.29
N ILE A 90 9.14 4.18 -7.40
CA ILE A 90 9.44 5.42 -6.65
C ILE A 90 8.35 6.48 -6.84
N LYS A 91 8.00 6.75 -8.09
CA LYS A 91 7.04 7.82 -8.41
C LYS A 91 5.68 7.50 -7.78
N LEU A 92 5.24 6.24 -7.90
CA LEU A 92 4.00 5.76 -7.32
C LEU A 92 3.96 5.91 -5.80
N VAL A 93 5.02 5.51 -5.09
CA VAL A 93 5.10 5.64 -3.62
C VAL A 93 5.01 7.11 -3.21
N ARG A 94 5.70 8.01 -3.93
CA ARG A 94 5.65 9.46 -3.69
C ARG A 94 4.25 10.05 -3.92
N ASP A 95 3.59 9.63 -5.00
CA ASP A 95 2.26 10.11 -5.36
C ASP A 95 1.20 9.61 -4.36
N ALA A 96 1.30 8.35 -3.92
CA ALA A 96 0.44 7.78 -2.87
C ALA A 96 0.64 8.46 -1.50
N ALA A 97 1.90 8.73 -1.12
CA ALA A 97 2.20 9.49 0.09
C ALA A 97 1.66 10.93 0.01
N SER A 98 1.76 11.57 -1.15
CA SER A 98 1.18 12.90 -1.38
C SER A 98 -0.34 12.89 -1.26
N THR A 99 -1.00 11.88 -1.81
CA THR A 99 -2.45 11.66 -1.67
C THR A 99 -2.85 11.48 -0.20
N SER A 100 -2.09 10.69 0.55
CA SER A 100 -2.32 10.44 1.99
C SER A 100 -2.17 11.72 2.81
N ARG A 101 -1.13 12.52 2.52
CA ARG A 101 -0.90 13.84 3.13
C ARG A 101 -2.05 14.78 2.80
N ASP A 102 -2.52 14.81 1.56
CA ASP A 102 -3.62 15.67 1.13
C ASP A 102 -4.95 15.31 1.81
N LYS A 103 -5.20 14.01 2.03
CA LYS A 103 -6.33 13.51 2.84
C LYS A 103 -6.24 14.01 4.27
N GLU A 104 -5.08 13.94 4.92
CA GLU A 104 -4.87 14.47 6.27
C GLU A 104 -4.98 16.00 6.34
N ARG A 105 -4.49 16.71 5.32
CA ARG A 105 -4.60 18.18 5.22
C ARG A 105 -6.05 18.64 5.26
N ARG A 106 -6.97 17.92 4.61
CA ARG A 106 -8.41 18.26 4.60
C ARG A 106 -9.08 18.11 5.97
N LYS A 107 -8.54 17.26 6.86
CA LYS A 107 -9.06 17.03 8.21
C LYS A 107 -8.64 18.12 9.22
N LYS A 108 -7.55 18.84 8.94
CA LYS A 108 -6.95 19.82 9.86
C LYS A 108 -7.09 21.25 9.35
N LYS A 109 -7.24 22.20 10.28
CA LYS A 109 -7.18 23.65 9.99
C LYS A 109 -5.86 24.21 10.51
N GLY A 110 -4.79 24.08 9.72
CA GLY A 110 -3.45 24.59 10.03
C GLY A 110 -2.52 23.58 10.74
N GLY A 111 -1.25 23.97 10.87
CA GLY A 111 -0.19 23.15 11.47
C GLY A 111 0.46 22.14 10.52
N PRO A 112 1.49 21.40 11.00
CA PRO A 112 2.17 20.38 10.20
C PRO A 112 1.23 19.21 9.88
N VAL A 113 1.26 18.77 8.62
CA VAL A 113 0.48 17.64 8.13
C VAL A 113 1.33 16.37 8.25
N LEU A 114 0.95 15.49 9.17
CA LEU A 114 1.58 14.20 9.41
C LEU A 114 0.63 13.09 8.93
N ILE A 115 1.19 12.05 8.34
CA ILE A 115 0.45 10.82 7.98
C ILE A 115 0.60 9.85 9.17
N PRO A 116 -0.48 9.52 9.91
CA PRO A 116 -0.38 8.74 11.14
C PRO A 116 0.39 7.42 11.01
N GLY A 117 0.16 6.66 9.93
CA GLY A 117 0.87 5.39 9.69
C GLY A 117 2.38 5.55 9.45
N PHE A 118 2.85 6.72 8.99
CA PHE A 118 4.28 7.02 8.90
C PHE A 118 4.92 7.45 10.22
N CYS A 119 4.12 7.68 11.26
CA CYS A 119 4.61 7.95 12.61
C CYS A 119 4.71 6.68 13.48
N LEU A 120 4.38 5.50 12.92
CA LEU A 120 4.52 4.22 13.62
C LEU A 120 6.00 3.78 13.73
N PRO A 121 6.37 3.00 14.76
CA PRO A 121 7.68 2.37 14.82
C PRO A 121 7.94 1.54 13.56
N LYS A 122 9.11 1.73 12.94
CA LYS A 122 9.50 1.02 11.70
C LYS A 122 8.57 1.27 10.51
N ALA A 123 7.82 2.38 10.49
CA ALA A 123 6.84 2.66 9.44
C ALA A 123 7.39 2.56 8.01
N LEU A 124 8.64 2.98 7.78
CA LEU A 124 9.28 2.97 6.47
C LEU A 124 9.89 1.62 6.07
N GLN A 125 9.99 0.64 6.98
CA GLN A 125 10.61 -0.65 6.71
C GLN A 125 10.03 -1.37 5.46
N PRO A 126 8.71 -1.36 5.18
CA PRO A 126 8.15 -1.99 3.99
C PRO A 126 8.55 -1.29 2.68
N LEU A 127 8.83 0.01 2.73
CA LEU A 127 9.17 0.81 1.55
C LEU A 127 10.68 0.90 1.31
N LEU A 128 11.49 0.57 2.31
CA LEU A 128 12.94 0.64 2.23
C LEU A 128 13.53 -0.12 1.03
N PRO A 129 13.06 -1.35 0.69
CA PRO A 129 13.56 -2.05 -0.49
C PRO A 129 13.38 -1.26 -1.81
N ILE A 130 12.29 -0.52 -1.96
CA ILE A 130 12.03 0.30 -3.15
C ILE A 130 13.10 1.39 -3.31
N PHE A 131 13.38 2.11 -2.23
CA PHE A 131 14.36 3.20 -2.26
C PHE A 131 15.80 2.69 -2.38
N LEU A 132 16.14 1.61 -1.69
CA LEU A 132 17.48 1.02 -1.76
C LEU A 132 17.77 0.49 -3.17
N GLN A 133 16.85 -0.27 -3.77
CA GLN A 133 17.06 -0.79 -5.13
C GLN A 133 17.14 0.30 -6.18
N ALA A 134 16.40 1.40 -6.00
CA ALA A 134 16.49 2.51 -6.92
C ALA A 134 17.82 3.27 -6.84
N LEU A 135 18.38 3.42 -5.64
CA LEU A 135 19.71 3.99 -5.47
C LEU A 135 20.76 3.07 -6.09
N ASP A 136 20.72 1.76 -5.82
CA ASP A 136 21.62 0.78 -6.44
C ASP A 136 21.55 0.83 -7.97
N SER A 137 20.32 0.89 -8.52
CA SER A 137 20.10 1.00 -9.97
C SER A 137 20.57 2.33 -10.58
N TYR A 138 20.73 3.40 -9.81
CA TYR A 138 21.23 4.69 -10.32
C TYR A 138 22.76 4.71 -10.44
N TYR A 139 23.46 3.95 -9.59
CA TYR A 139 24.92 3.88 -9.56
C TYR A 139 25.51 2.74 -10.39
N ARG A 140 24.67 1.91 -11.00
CA ARG A 140 25.05 0.81 -11.89
C ARG A 140 24.89 1.23 -13.35
#